data_AF-A0A554KP74-F1
#
_entry.id   AF-A0A554KP74-F1
#
_cell.length_a   1.000
_cell.length_b   1.000
_cell.length_c   1.000
_cell.angle_alpha   90.00
_cell.angle_beta   90.00
_cell.angle_gamma   90.00
#
_symmetry.space_group_name_H-M   'P 1'
#
loop_
_entity.id
_entity.type
_entity.pdbx_description
1 polymer ?
#
loop_
_entity_poly.entity_id
_entity_poly.type
_entity_poly.pdbx_seq_one_letter_code
_entity_poly.pdbx_strand_id
1 'polypeptide(L)'
;LHTASHLDLPPHYSKSALSAEKINLEKCFGWARVVDMSKVKTEISAKEINRIKPKVDEILLIKTRNSSRHSKKFDKKFVHLNESAAKALIKSGVKAVGIDGPSIRKFGLRPDTVHPLLLKRGVLIYEGLFLRNVKAGLYYFFGLPLKIVGGEASPVRAILIKS
;
A
#
# COMPACT_ATOMS: atom_id res chain seq x y z
N LEU A 1 4.42 -15.32 1.11
CA LEU A 1 4.77 -14.28 0.12
C LEU A 1 4.87 -12.88 0.73
N HIS A 2 4.16 -12.60 1.83
CA HIS A 2 4.22 -11.35 2.59
C HIS A 2 5.50 -11.20 3.42
N THR A 3 6.60 -10.83 2.80
CA THR A 3 7.87 -10.58 3.49
C THR A 3 8.52 -9.32 2.94
N ALA A 4 8.81 -8.37 3.83
CA ALA A 4 9.33 -7.05 3.49
C ALA A 4 8.50 -6.36 2.39
N SER A 5 9.12 -5.69 1.43
CA SER A 5 8.42 -4.99 0.35
C SER A 5 7.75 -5.97 -0.61
N HIS A 6 6.43 -5.93 -0.68
CA HIS A 6 5.64 -6.82 -1.54
C HIS A 6 4.38 -6.12 -2.05
N LEU A 7 3.78 -6.72 -3.08
CA LEU A 7 2.49 -6.34 -3.64
C LEU A 7 1.46 -7.42 -3.27
N ASP A 8 0.35 -7.04 -2.64
CA ASP A 8 -0.77 -7.93 -2.39
C ASP A 8 -1.69 -8.01 -3.60
N LEU A 9 -2.22 -9.20 -3.84
CA LEU A 9 -3.01 -9.50 -5.03
C LEU A 9 -4.43 -9.92 -4.63
N PRO A 10 -5.42 -9.78 -5.53
CA PRO A 10 -6.79 -10.19 -5.24
C PRO A 10 -6.98 -11.61 -4.62
N PRO A 11 -6.17 -12.64 -4.99
CA PRO A 11 -6.25 -13.97 -4.35
C PRO A 11 -5.93 -13.98 -2.86
N HIS A 12 -5.28 -12.93 -2.33
CA HIS A 12 -5.06 -12.73 -0.90
C HIS A 12 -6.34 -12.81 -0.07
N TYR A 13 -7.48 -12.49 -0.67
CA TYR A 13 -8.77 -12.52 0.02
C TYR A 13 -9.83 -13.36 -0.73
N SER A 14 -9.67 -13.61 -2.04
CA SER A 14 -10.64 -14.35 -2.83
C SER A 14 -9.95 -15.28 -3.82
N LYS A 15 -10.04 -16.60 -3.60
CA LYS A 15 -9.45 -17.62 -4.48
C LYS A 15 -9.94 -17.56 -5.95
N SER A 16 -11.06 -16.90 -6.22
CA SER A 16 -11.60 -16.70 -7.58
C SER A 16 -11.16 -15.38 -8.23
N ALA A 17 -10.42 -14.53 -7.53
CA ALA A 17 -9.99 -13.24 -8.04
C ALA A 17 -8.68 -13.32 -8.86
N LEU A 18 -8.41 -12.29 -9.66
CA LEU A 18 -7.29 -12.25 -10.61
C LEU A 18 -5.93 -12.47 -9.92
N SER A 19 -5.26 -13.56 -10.27
CA SER A 19 -3.91 -13.93 -9.83
C SER A 19 -2.82 -13.01 -10.38
N ALA A 20 -1.59 -13.14 -9.85
CA ALA A 20 -0.43 -12.34 -10.25
C ALA A 20 -0.22 -12.28 -11.77
N GLU A 21 -0.49 -13.38 -12.48
CA GLU A 21 -0.34 -13.50 -13.92
C GLU A 21 -1.35 -12.68 -14.76
N LYS A 22 -2.44 -12.20 -14.15
CA LYS A 22 -3.53 -11.49 -14.83
C LYS A 22 -3.65 -10.01 -14.41
N ILE A 23 -2.70 -9.51 -13.64
CA ILE A 23 -2.69 -8.11 -13.21
C ILE A 23 -2.29 -7.22 -14.39
N ASN A 24 -2.99 -6.09 -14.55
CA ASN A 24 -2.54 -5.04 -15.45
C ASN A 24 -1.26 -4.40 -14.89
N LEU A 25 -0.12 -4.71 -15.50
CA LEU A 25 1.21 -4.22 -15.09
C LEU A 25 1.36 -2.70 -15.16
N GLU A 26 0.55 -2.00 -15.97
CA GLU A 26 0.55 -0.53 -16.05
C GLU A 26 0.12 0.14 -14.73
N LYS A 27 -0.54 -0.61 -13.85
CA LYS A 27 -0.85 -0.16 -12.48
C LYS A 27 0.35 -0.28 -11.53
N CYS A 28 1.38 -1.05 -11.90
CA CYS A 28 2.53 -1.34 -11.05
C CYS A 28 3.70 -0.35 -11.22
N PHE A 29 3.56 0.64 -12.10
CA PHE A 29 4.54 1.71 -12.29
C PHE A 29 3.87 3.04 -12.70
N GLY A 30 4.62 4.12 -12.63
CA GLY A 30 4.16 5.45 -13.04
C GLY A 30 4.41 6.53 -11.99
N TRP A 31 3.78 7.68 -12.18
CA TRP A 31 3.86 8.79 -11.23
C TRP A 31 3.31 8.40 -9.87
N ALA A 32 4.18 8.52 -8.87
CA ALA A 32 3.87 8.29 -7.48
C ALA A 32 4.07 9.56 -6.67
N ARG A 33 3.24 9.72 -5.65
CA ARG A 33 3.38 10.78 -4.65
C ARG A 33 3.68 10.16 -3.30
N VAL A 34 4.82 10.52 -2.75
CA VAL A 34 5.17 10.18 -1.36
C VAL A 34 4.59 11.27 -0.46
N VAL A 35 3.75 10.87 0.48
CA VAL A 35 3.17 11.75 1.51
C VAL A 35 3.72 11.40 2.88
N ASP A 36 4.03 12.41 3.68
CA ASP A 36 4.50 12.23 5.05
C ASP A 36 3.32 12.29 6.03
N MET A 37 3.01 11.15 6.63
CA MET A 37 2.01 10.97 7.70
C MET A 37 2.68 10.50 9.00
N SER A 38 3.97 10.76 9.21
CA SER A 38 4.71 10.37 10.42
C SER A 38 4.08 10.89 11.73
N LYS A 39 3.39 12.04 11.66
CA LYS A 39 2.64 12.63 12.78
C LYS A 39 1.41 11.82 13.21
N VAL A 40 0.91 10.88 12.38
CA VAL A 40 -0.26 10.05 12.69
C VAL A 40 0.06 9.01 13.77
N LYS A 41 -0.58 9.19 14.94
CA LYS A 41 -0.88 8.22 16.02
C LYS A 41 -0.68 6.72 15.73
N THR A 42 -1.73 6.21 15.12
CA THR A 42 -2.23 4.85 15.31
C THR A 42 -2.90 4.40 14.03
N GLU A 43 -3.82 5.21 13.52
CA GLU A 43 -4.59 4.91 12.32
C GLU A 43 -4.73 6.13 11.43
N ILE A 44 -4.72 5.89 10.12
CA ILE A 44 -5.02 6.84 9.06
C ILE A 44 -6.50 6.67 8.72
N SER A 45 -7.24 7.77 8.75
CA SER A 45 -8.67 7.82 8.45
C SER A 45 -8.94 8.61 7.17
N ALA A 46 -10.21 8.68 6.76
CA ALA A 46 -10.64 9.56 5.67
C ALA A 46 -10.21 11.03 5.88
N LYS A 47 -10.08 11.48 7.14
CA LYS A 47 -9.63 12.84 7.46
C LYS A 47 -8.23 13.13 6.90
N GLU A 48 -7.28 12.21 7.12
CA GLU A 48 -5.91 12.34 6.63
C GLU A 48 -5.87 12.21 5.10
N ILE A 49 -6.61 11.25 4.53
CA ILE A 49 -6.68 11.05 3.07
C ILE A 49 -7.28 12.27 2.36
N ASN A 50 -8.38 12.82 2.87
CA ASN A 50 -9.04 13.97 2.24
C ASN A 50 -8.17 15.24 2.29
N ARG A 51 -7.32 15.40 3.31
CA ARG A 51 -6.38 16.54 3.41
C ARG A 51 -5.32 16.52 2.32
N ILE A 52 -4.83 15.35 1.93
CA ILE A 52 -3.78 15.21 0.90
C ILE A 52 -4.32 15.22 -0.53
N LYS A 53 -5.65 15.19 -0.70
CA LYS A 53 -6.39 15.25 -1.97
C LYS A 53 -5.76 14.38 -3.08
N PRO A 54 -5.86 13.04 -2.97
CA PRO A 54 -5.27 12.15 -3.95
C PRO A 54 -5.84 12.38 -5.34
N LYS A 55 -5.00 12.17 -6.35
CA LYS A 55 -5.36 12.34 -7.76
C LYS A 55 -5.75 11.00 -8.37
N VAL A 56 -6.63 11.05 -9.35
CA VAL A 56 -6.99 9.88 -10.17
C VAL A 56 -5.73 9.31 -10.82
N ASP A 57 -5.64 7.98 -10.87
CA ASP A 57 -4.54 7.21 -11.44
C ASP A 57 -3.15 7.42 -10.82
N GLU A 58 -3.04 8.13 -9.70
CA GLU A 58 -1.77 8.25 -8.98
C GLU A 58 -1.44 6.99 -8.16
N ILE A 59 -0.15 6.74 -7.96
CA ILE A 59 0.36 5.79 -6.96
C ILE A 59 0.64 6.58 -5.68
N LEU A 60 -0.13 6.34 -4.62
CA LEU A 60 0.05 7.04 -3.35
C LEU A 60 0.91 6.23 -2.38
N LEU A 61 2.08 6.74 -2.01
CA LEU A 61 2.98 6.09 -1.06
C LEU A 61 2.97 6.83 0.27
N ILE A 62 2.56 6.15 1.33
CA ILE A 62 2.33 6.74 2.64
C ILE A 62 3.50 6.39 3.56
N LYS A 63 4.34 7.40 3.84
CA LYS A 63 5.36 7.31 4.87
C LYS A 63 4.72 7.57 6.23
N THR A 64 4.89 6.65 7.16
CA THR A 64 4.39 6.78 8.52
C THR A 64 5.56 6.79 9.51
N ARG A 65 5.24 6.73 10.81
CA ARG A 65 6.26 6.50 11.84
C ARG A 65 6.78 5.07 11.87
N ASN A 66 6.18 4.14 11.14
CA ASN A 66 6.68 2.76 11.04
C ASN A 66 8.14 2.78 10.57
N SER A 67 8.47 3.67 9.62
CA SER A 67 9.85 3.95 9.18
C SER A 67 10.85 4.29 10.30
N SER A 68 10.39 4.83 11.42
CA SER A 68 11.26 5.19 12.58
C SER A 68 11.38 4.07 13.62
N ARG A 69 10.52 3.05 13.59
CA ARG A 69 10.51 1.97 14.59
C ARG A 69 11.42 0.83 14.14
N HIS A 70 12.71 0.95 14.45
CA HIS A 70 13.71 -0.11 14.20
C HIS A 70 13.78 -1.06 15.39
N SER A 71 12.81 -1.96 15.47
CA SER A 71 12.84 -3.08 16.41
C SER A 71 13.10 -4.36 15.63
N LYS A 72 14.03 -5.21 16.11
CA LYS A 72 14.17 -6.59 15.61
C LYS A 72 12.90 -7.43 15.84
N LYS A 73 12.01 -6.97 16.72
CA LYS A 73 10.73 -7.61 17.03
C LYS A 73 9.60 -6.94 16.25
N PHE A 74 8.71 -7.76 15.70
CA PHE A 74 7.48 -7.33 15.03
C PHE A 74 6.62 -6.45 15.96
N ASP A 75 6.43 -5.18 15.61
CA ASP A 75 5.61 -4.25 16.37
C ASP A 75 4.15 -4.35 15.95
N LYS A 76 3.30 -4.96 16.79
CA LYS A 76 1.85 -5.10 16.54
C LYS A 76 1.08 -3.77 16.54
N LYS A 77 1.70 -2.66 16.93
CA LYS A 77 1.09 -1.31 17.01
C LYS A 77 1.52 -0.41 15.84
N PHE A 78 1.90 -0.98 14.70
CA PHE A 78 2.21 -0.22 13.50
C PHE A 78 1.01 0.63 13.04
N VAL A 79 1.31 1.79 12.45
CA VAL A 79 0.31 2.67 11.84
C VAL A 79 -0.25 2.00 10.60
N HIS A 80 -1.56 2.06 10.44
CA HIS A 80 -2.33 1.39 9.39
C HIS A 80 -3.51 2.27 8.95
N LEU A 81 -4.24 1.84 7.93
CA LEU A 81 -5.47 2.47 7.47
C LEU A 81 -6.66 1.85 8.18
N ASN A 82 -7.65 2.68 8.51
CA ASN A 82 -8.97 2.20 8.86
C ASN A 82 -9.87 2.12 7.60
N GLU A 83 -11.07 1.57 7.76
CA GLU A 83 -12.01 1.39 6.65
C GLU A 83 -12.39 2.71 5.94
N SER A 84 -12.47 3.81 6.69
CA SER A 84 -12.80 5.12 6.11
C SER A 84 -11.69 5.64 5.20
N ALA A 85 -10.42 5.38 5.52
CA ALA A 85 -9.29 5.72 4.64
C ALA A 85 -9.33 4.91 3.35
N ALA A 86 -9.62 3.61 3.43
CA ALA A 86 -9.77 2.77 2.24
C ALA A 86 -10.88 3.29 1.31
N LYS A 87 -12.05 3.63 1.86
CA LYS A 87 -13.16 4.24 1.11
C LYS A 87 -12.78 5.58 0.46
N ALA A 88 -12.03 6.41 1.17
CA ALA A 88 -11.55 7.69 0.64
C ALA A 88 -10.57 7.51 -0.53
N LEU A 89 -9.64 6.56 -0.43
CA LEU A 89 -8.71 6.21 -1.50
C LEU A 89 -9.45 5.71 -2.76
N ILE A 90 -10.41 4.79 -2.59
CA ILE A 90 -11.26 4.32 -3.68
C ILE A 90 -11.99 5.48 -4.35
N LYS A 91 -12.61 6.36 -3.56
CA LYS A 91 -13.34 7.53 -4.06
C LYS A 91 -12.43 8.49 -4.85
N SER A 92 -11.17 8.63 -4.44
CA SER A 92 -10.20 9.48 -5.15
C SER A 92 -9.67 8.88 -6.46
N GLY A 93 -9.90 7.59 -6.71
CA GLY A 93 -9.49 6.94 -7.96
C GLY A 93 -7.99 6.66 -8.06
N VAL A 94 -7.27 6.54 -6.93
CA VAL A 94 -5.86 6.09 -6.96
C VAL A 94 -5.78 4.67 -7.53
N LYS A 95 -4.76 4.39 -8.34
CA LYS A 95 -4.57 3.05 -8.91
C LYS A 95 -3.81 2.12 -7.98
N ALA A 96 -3.01 2.68 -7.07
CA ALA A 96 -2.27 1.93 -6.06
C ALA A 96 -2.05 2.75 -4.79
N VAL A 97 -1.94 2.06 -3.66
CA VAL A 97 -1.52 2.61 -2.37
C VAL A 97 -0.37 1.78 -1.80
N GLY A 98 0.64 2.44 -1.25
CA GLY A 98 1.75 1.80 -0.56
C GLY A 98 1.93 2.31 0.86
N ILE A 99 2.35 1.46 1.78
CA ILE A 99 2.65 1.82 3.17
C ILE A 99 3.98 1.23 3.64
N ASP A 100 4.65 1.93 4.54
CA ASP A 100 5.90 1.50 5.18
C ASP A 100 5.69 0.60 6.42
N GLY A 101 4.46 0.16 6.65
CA GLY A 101 4.11 -0.82 7.67
C GLY A 101 4.10 -2.25 7.13
N PRO A 102 4.21 -3.27 7.98
CA PRO A 102 4.14 -4.66 7.56
C PRO A 102 2.73 -5.09 7.13
N SER A 103 1.71 -4.26 7.39
CA SER A 103 0.43 -4.35 6.71
C SER A 103 -0.27 -2.98 6.61
N ILE A 104 -1.19 -2.83 5.67
CA ILE A 104 -2.06 -1.68 5.47
C ILE A 104 -3.24 -1.67 6.44
N ARG A 105 -3.55 -2.79 7.11
CA ARG A 105 -4.63 -2.89 8.11
C ARG A 105 -4.12 -3.09 9.53
N LYS A 106 -5.01 -2.92 10.51
CA LYS A 106 -4.71 -3.19 11.92
C LYS A 106 -4.30 -4.65 12.15
N PHE A 107 -3.24 -4.86 12.95
CA PHE A 107 -2.84 -6.19 13.41
C PHE A 107 -3.97 -6.86 14.20
N GLY A 108 -4.19 -8.16 13.94
CA GLY A 108 -5.19 -8.97 14.65
C GLY A 108 -6.65 -8.64 14.32
N LEU A 109 -6.93 -7.66 13.46
CA LEU A 109 -8.30 -7.35 13.03
C LEU A 109 -8.88 -8.52 12.23
N ARG A 110 -10.04 -9.01 12.68
CA ARG A 110 -10.84 -10.02 11.99
C ARG A 110 -12.33 -9.64 12.08
N PRO A 111 -13.09 -9.67 10.97
CA PRO A 111 -12.63 -9.92 9.60
C PRO A 111 -11.76 -8.78 9.05
N ASP A 112 -11.00 -9.06 8.00
CA ASP A 112 -10.27 -8.02 7.25
C ASP A 112 -11.25 -7.24 6.37
N THR A 113 -11.34 -5.93 6.58
CA THR A 113 -12.19 -5.04 5.78
C THR A 113 -11.40 -4.16 4.81
N VAL A 114 -10.09 -3.98 5.01
CA VAL A 114 -9.30 -2.98 4.26
C VAL A 114 -8.82 -3.55 2.93
N HIS A 115 -8.17 -4.72 2.94
CA HIS A 115 -7.68 -5.33 1.70
C HIS A 115 -8.82 -5.63 0.71
N PRO A 116 -9.95 -6.24 1.13
CA PRO A 116 -11.03 -6.57 0.20
C PRO A 116 -11.65 -5.31 -0.42
N LEU A 117 -11.79 -4.22 0.33
CA LEU A 117 -12.32 -2.96 -0.20
C LEU A 117 -11.44 -2.41 -1.33
N LEU A 118 -10.14 -2.34 -1.10
CA LEU A 118 -9.17 -1.81 -2.06
C LEU A 118 -9.03 -2.72 -3.28
N LEU A 119 -8.75 -4.00 -3.06
CA LEU A 119 -8.46 -4.96 -4.13
C LEU A 119 -9.68 -5.21 -5.03
N LYS A 120 -10.91 -5.28 -4.48
CA LYS A 120 -12.14 -5.41 -5.30
C LYS A 120 -12.38 -4.22 -6.21
N ARG A 121 -11.86 -3.04 -5.86
CA ARG A 121 -11.95 -1.83 -6.67
C ARG A 121 -10.71 -1.61 -7.53
N GLY A 122 -9.83 -2.63 -7.61
CA GLY A 122 -8.66 -2.61 -8.46
C GLY A 122 -7.56 -1.65 -8.01
N VAL A 123 -7.57 -1.26 -6.73
CA VAL A 123 -6.49 -0.49 -6.09
C VAL A 123 -5.44 -1.47 -5.60
N LEU A 124 -4.24 -1.42 -6.17
CA LEU A 124 -3.13 -2.27 -5.75
C LEU A 124 -2.58 -1.86 -4.38
N ILE A 125 -2.09 -2.82 -3.61
CA ILE A 125 -1.58 -2.61 -2.24
C ILE A 125 -0.11 -3.00 -2.19
N TYR A 126 0.75 -2.06 -1.78
CA TYR A 126 2.14 -2.32 -1.46
C TYR A 126 2.36 -2.22 0.05
N GLU A 127 2.91 -3.25 0.66
CA GLU A 127 3.22 -3.28 2.09
C GLU A 127 4.72 -3.45 2.30
N GLY A 128 5.20 -3.11 3.50
CA GLY A 128 6.59 -3.27 3.90
C GLY A 128 7.57 -2.41 3.10
N LEU A 129 7.12 -1.27 2.56
CA LEU A 129 7.99 -0.33 1.84
C LEU A 129 9.00 0.34 2.77
N PHE A 130 10.21 0.60 2.29
CA PHE A 130 11.21 1.34 3.05
C PHE A 130 11.18 2.84 2.69
N LEU A 131 10.42 3.64 3.45
CA LEU A 131 10.25 5.08 3.17
C LEU A 131 11.01 6.02 4.11
N ARG A 132 11.84 5.48 5.04
CA ARG A 132 12.53 6.25 6.09
C ARG A 132 13.32 7.43 5.54
N ASN A 133 14.13 7.19 4.50
CA ASN A 133 15.03 8.18 3.91
C ASN A 133 14.42 8.89 2.70
N VAL A 134 13.15 8.65 2.41
CA VAL A 134 12.45 9.26 1.28
C VAL A 134 11.77 10.54 1.76
N LYS A 135 11.97 11.64 1.02
CA LYS A 135 11.28 12.92 1.26
C LYS A 135 9.88 12.87 0.64
N ALA A 136 8.94 13.61 1.20
CA ALA A 136 7.64 13.80 0.55
C ALA A 136 7.83 14.52 -0.79
N GLY A 137 7.07 14.13 -1.82
CA GLY A 137 7.22 14.68 -3.16
C GLY A 137 6.72 13.75 -4.26
N LEU A 138 6.95 14.17 -5.51
CA LEU A 138 6.64 13.40 -6.71
C LEU A 138 7.86 12.59 -7.15
N TYR A 139 7.60 11.35 -7.57
CA TYR A 139 8.58 10.38 -8.03
C TYR A 139 7.99 9.56 -9.15
N TYR A 140 8.84 8.92 -9.94
CA TYR A 140 8.42 7.81 -10.78
C TYR A 140 8.67 6.49 -10.02
N PHE A 141 7.63 5.68 -9.85
CA PHE A 141 7.68 4.43 -9.09
C PHE A 141 7.69 3.22 -10.01
N PHE A 142 8.42 2.18 -9.60
CA PHE A 142 8.33 0.85 -10.17
C PHE A 142 8.19 -0.18 -9.04
N GLY A 143 7.16 -1.03 -9.12
CA GLY A 143 6.86 -2.09 -8.14
C GLY A 143 6.30 -3.34 -8.81
N LEU A 144 6.89 -3.75 -9.93
CA LEU A 144 6.41 -4.88 -10.72
C LEU A 144 6.47 -6.19 -9.90
N PRO A 145 5.38 -6.98 -9.87
CA PRO A 145 5.39 -8.30 -9.26
C PRO A 145 6.13 -9.32 -10.14
N LEU A 146 6.65 -10.36 -9.50
CA LEU A 146 7.02 -11.60 -10.17
C LEU A 146 5.75 -12.30 -10.71
N LYS A 147 5.89 -12.98 -11.84
CA LYS A 147 4.81 -13.78 -12.44
C LYS A 147 4.69 -15.13 -11.72
N ILE A 148 4.14 -15.12 -10.50
CA ILE A 148 3.94 -16.31 -9.66
C ILE A 148 2.55 -16.89 -9.94
N VAL A 149 2.51 -18.09 -10.50
CA VAL A 149 1.24 -18.76 -10.83
C VAL A 149 0.45 -19.03 -9.54
N GLY A 150 -0.79 -18.58 -9.50
CA GLY A 150 -1.66 -18.71 -8.33
C GLY A 150 -1.20 -17.90 -7.09
N GLY A 151 -0.21 -17.02 -7.22
CA GLY A 151 0.31 -16.23 -6.11
C GLY A 151 -0.71 -15.24 -5.54
N GLU A 152 -0.82 -15.18 -4.20
CA GLU A 152 -1.63 -14.21 -3.47
C GLU A 152 -0.92 -12.88 -3.18
N ALA A 153 0.41 -12.88 -3.28
CA ALA A 153 1.27 -11.72 -3.17
C ALA A 153 2.53 -11.95 -4.00
N SER A 154 3.30 -10.91 -4.26
CA SER A 154 4.64 -11.05 -4.83
C SER A 154 5.62 -10.16 -4.09
N PRO A 155 6.82 -10.64 -3.73
CA PRO A 155 7.89 -9.74 -3.37
C PRO A 155 8.17 -8.78 -4.53
N VAL A 156 8.56 -7.55 -4.22
CA VAL A 156 8.90 -6.54 -5.22
C VAL A 156 10.19 -5.83 -4.86
N ARG A 157 11.00 -5.50 -5.87
CA ARG A 157 12.04 -4.48 -5.73
C ARG A 157 11.42 -3.12 -6.03
N ALA A 158 10.77 -2.54 -5.04
CA ALA A 158 10.18 -1.21 -5.15
C ALA A 158 11.29 -0.14 -5.27
N ILE A 159 11.24 0.68 -6.32
CA ILE A 159 12.19 1.78 -6.55
C ILE A 159 11.46 3.09 -6.84
N LEU A 160 12.10 4.20 -6.47
CA LEU A 160 11.68 5.56 -6.76
C LEU A 160 12.78 6.28 -7.52
N ILE A 161 12.42 6.88 -8.66
CA ILE A 161 13.29 7.77 -9.43
C ILE A 161 12.80 9.19 -9.22
N LYS A 162 13.70 10.07 -8.82
CA LYS A 162 13.41 11.50 -8.67
C LYS A 162 13.50 12.16 -10.04
N SER A 163 12.52 13.02 -10.36
CA SER A 163 12.65 13.96 -11.47
C SER A 163 13.53 15.15 -11.09
#